data_AF-A0A542ZM45-F1
#
_entry.id   AF-A0A542ZM45-F1
#
_cell.length_a   1.000
_cell.length_b   1.000
_cell.length_c   1.000
_cell.angle_alpha   90.00
_cell.angle_beta   90.00
_cell.angle_gamma   90.00
#
_symmetry.space_group_name_H-M   'P 1'
#
loop_
_entity.id
_entity.type
_entity.pdbx_description
1 polymer ?
#
loop_
_entity_poly.entity_id
_entity_poly.type
_entity_poly.pdbx_seq_one_letter_code
_entity_poly.pdbx_strand_id
1 'polypeptide(L)'
;MLSAESTAVVKATAAVVAQHAVEITSRFYPAMFEAHPELLHVFNQGNQANGDQRRALAASVVAYATQLVDPDAPSFAPVMERIAHKHVSLGIRPDQYTIVGRYLMGAIGEVLGDAVTPEVARAWDEVYWLFATQLIAEEARLYTRAGVDPAHPWRPFVVAERIEEATDIVTLVLRPVDDEPVPAHQPGQYVSVAVDLPDGSRQPRQYTVSSGPRPDTLQITVRRQRGTGGAPDGLVSTFLHEVVRPGHVVDVGTPSGDVVLEDGTEPLLLISAGVGITPVAAILEEISERQPGRPVTVAHADRSAAHHPLYSAVTSAASTLERFTVHTWYEQVDERGAGRAAHEGLMDLRHVCVPTDAKVFMCGPLPFMRDARAALIRRGVPSTNIRYEVFGPDLWAGAPDAA
;
A
#
# COMPACT_ATOMS: atom_id res chain seq x y z
N MET A 1 -7.35 -18.39 -20.39
CA MET A 1 -7.14 -19.79 -19.96
C MET A 1 -5.89 -20.31 -20.63
N LEU A 2 -5.13 -21.19 -19.97
CA LEU A 2 -4.01 -21.89 -20.60
C LEU A 2 -4.52 -22.90 -21.63
N SER A 3 -3.68 -23.22 -22.62
CA SER A 3 -3.89 -24.41 -23.44
C SER A 3 -3.78 -25.69 -22.59
N ALA A 4 -4.41 -26.78 -23.02
CA ALA A 4 -4.34 -28.06 -22.29
C ALA A 4 -2.88 -28.59 -22.19
N GLU A 5 -2.10 -28.34 -23.24
CA GLU A 5 -0.67 -28.67 -23.29
C GLU A 5 0.13 -27.83 -22.28
N SER A 6 -0.04 -26.50 -22.30
CA SER A 6 0.63 -25.60 -21.36
C SER A 6 0.23 -25.86 -19.91
N THR A 7 -1.02 -26.27 -19.66
CA THR A 7 -1.49 -26.64 -18.31
C THR A 7 -0.67 -27.79 -17.74
N ALA A 8 -0.44 -28.86 -18.52
CA ALA A 8 0.34 -30.00 -18.07
C ALA A 8 1.81 -29.63 -17.79
N VAL A 9 2.40 -28.80 -18.66
CA VAL A 9 3.79 -28.33 -18.53
C VAL A 9 3.97 -27.42 -17.31
N VAL A 10 3.07 -26.44 -17.12
CA VAL A 10 3.12 -25.53 -15.96
C VAL A 10 2.96 -26.32 -14.66
N LYS A 11 2.03 -27.27 -14.61
CA LYS A 11 1.85 -28.13 -13.43
C LYS A 11 3.12 -28.92 -13.06
N ALA A 12 3.86 -29.39 -14.05
CA ALA A 12 5.11 -30.13 -13.82
C ALA A 12 6.30 -29.23 -13.42
N THR A 13 6.29 -27.94 -13.79
CA THR A 13 7.46 -27.06 -13.69
C THR A 13 7.32 -25.93 -12.67
N ALA A 14 6.11 -25.59 -12.21
CA ALA A 14 5.85 -24.48 -11.29
C ALA A 14 6.69 -24.54 -10.00
N ALA A 15 6.80 -25.73 -9.40
CA ALA A 15 7.59 -25.92 -8.18
C ALA A 15 9.09 -25.68 -8.41
N VAL A 16 9.62 -26.06 -9.58
CA VAL A 16 11.03 -25.85 -9.94
C VAL A 16 11.28 -24.35 -10.15
N VAL A 17 10.42 -23.66 -10.91
CA VAL A 17 10.53 -22.20 -11.11
C VAL A 17 10.48 -21.46 -9.77
N ALA A 18 9.62 -21.89 -8.85
CA ALA A 18 9.52 -21.32 -7.51
C ALA A 18 10.81 -21.47 -6.68
N GLN A 19 11.52 -22.60 -6.81
CA GLN A 19 12.79 -22.84 -6.12
C GLN A 19 13.90 -21.89 -6.61
N HIS A 20 13.87 -21.50 -7.89
CA HIS A 20 14.88 -20.63 -8.50
C HIS A 20 14.48 -19.15 -8.55
N ALA A 21 13.33 -18.78 -7.98
CA ALA A 21 12.77 -17.43 -7.91
C ALA A 21 13.78 -16.31 -7.59
N VAL A 22 14.58 -16.50 -6.53
CA VAL A 22 15.54 -15.49 -6.05
C VAL A 22 16.70 -15.33 -7.03
N GLU A 23 17.14 -16.42 -7.64
CA GLU A 23 18.22 -16.43 -8.63
C GLU A 23 17.76 -15.74 -9.93
N ILE A 24 16.57 -16.11 -10.42
CA ILE A 24 15.93 -15.48 -11.59
C ILE A 24 15.81 -13.98 -11.39
N THR A 25 15.25 -13.55 -10.25
CA THR A 25 15.07 -12.10 -9.98
C THR A 25 16.38 -11.35 -9.80
N SER A 26 17.46 -12.03 -9.38
CA SER A 26 18.79 -11.44 -9.27
C SER A 26 19.49 -11.26 -10.63
N ARG A 27 19.05 -11.98 -11.68
CA ARG A 27 19.47 -11.75 -13.08
C ARG A 27 18.57 -10.76 -13.81
N PHE A 28 17.27 -10.88 -13.59
CA PHE A 28 16.23 -10.06 -14.21
C PHE A 28 16.43 -8.55 -14.00
N TYR A 29 16.52 -8.10 -12.73
CA TYR A 29 16.54 -6.66 -12.45
C TYR A 29 17.76 -5.93 -13.02
N PRO A 30 19.02 -6.41 -12.82
CA PRO A 30 20.18 -5.75 -13.40
C PRO A 30 20.10 -5.66 -14.93
N ALA A 31 19.75 -6.76 -15.61
CA ALA A 31 19.66 -6.77 -17.06
C ALA A 31 18.58 -5.81 -17.59
N MET A 32 17.43 -5.75 -16.92
CA MET A 32 16.35 -4.83 -17.29
C MET A 32 16.75 -3.38 -17.06
N PHE A 33 17.35 -3.03 -15.92
CA PHE A 33 17.73 -1.64 -15.63
C PHE A 33 18.93 -1.15 -16.43
N GLU A 34 19.85 -2.04 -16.82
CA GLU A 34 20.95 -1.68 -17.72
C GLU A 34 20.43 -1.28 -19.10
N ALA A 35 19.44 -2.01 -19.62
CA ALA A 35 18.85 -1.70 -20.92
C ALA A 35 17.77 -0.62 -20.88
N HIS A 36 17.08 -0.49 -19.75
CA HIS A 36 15.96 0.43 -19.52
C HIS A 36 16.15 1.23 -18.21
N PRO A 37 17.17 2.11 -18.14
CA PRO A 37 17.48 2.88 -16.94
C PRO A 37 16.32 3.79 -16.51
N GLU A 38 15.44 4.20 -17.44
CA GLU A 38 14.24 4.99 -17.15
C GLU A 38 13.29 4.30 -16.16
N LEU A 39 13.31 2.96 -16.05
CA LEU A 39 12.49 2.22 -15.11
C LEU A 39 12.92 2.45 -13.65
N LEU A 40 14.16 2.89 -13.40
CA LEU A 40 14.61 3.25 -12.04
C LEU A 40 13.80 4.41 -11.43
N HIS A 41 13.10 5.19 -12.26
CA HIS A 41 12.21 6.27 -11.81
C HIS A 41 10.86 5.78 -11.30
N VAL A 42 10.53 4.50 -11.53
CA VAL A 42 9.26 3.88 -11.12
C VAL A 42 9.50 2.82 -10.03
N PHE A 43 10.63 2.11 -10.12
CA PHE A 43 11.01 1.11 -9.13
C PHE A 43 11.61 1.76 -7.87
N ASN A 44 11.13 1.33 -6.71
CA ASN A 44 11.64 1.77 -5.41
C ASN A 44 13.02 1.14 -5.14
N GLN A 45 14.08 1.95 -5.24
CA GLN A 45 15.45 1.48 -5.03
C GLN A 45 15.73 0.99 -3.60
N GLY A 46 15.03 1.54 -2.59
CA GLY A 46 15.15 1.08 -1.21
C GLY A 46 14.61 -0.34 -1.01
N ASN A 47 13.50 -0.68 -1.67
CA ASN A 47 12.94 -2.03 -1.64
C ASN A 47 13.82 -3.04 -2.40
N GLN A 48 14.52 -2.58 -3.45
CA GLN A 48 15.48 -3.40 -4.19
C GLN A 48 16.71 -3.75 -3.32
N ALA A 49 17.23 -2.78 -2.59
CA ALA A 49 18.35 -2.96 -1.67
C ALA A 49 18.04 -3.99 -0.57
N ASN A 50 16.80 -4.00 -0.06
CA ASN A 50 16.37 -4.91 1.02
C ASN A 50 15.93 -6.31 0.55
N GLY A 51 15.82 -6.55 -0.77
CA GLY A 51 15.49 -7.86 -1.34
C GLY A 51 14.02 -8.30 -1.24
N ASP A 52 13.18 -7.56 -0.52
CA ASP A 52 11.75 -7.88 -0.36
C ASP A 52 10.99 -7.87 -1.69
N GLN A 53 11.31 -6.91 -2.58
CA GLN A 53 10.65 -6.82 -3.88
C GLN A 53 10.98 -8.00 -4.80
N ARG A 54 12.23 -8.51 -4.75
CA ARG A 54 12.66 -9.70 -5.49
C ARG A 54 11.83 -10.92 -5.11
N ARG A 55 11.56 -11.11 -3.81
CA ARG A 55 10.72 -12.20 -3.32
C ARG A 55 9.25 -12.03 -3.72
N ALA A 56 8.72 -10.82 -3.65
CA ALA A 56 7.32 -10.54 -3.96
C ALA A 56 6.96 -10.83 -5.43
N LEU A 57 7.76 -10.39 -6.40
CA LEU A 57 7.49 -10.63 -7.82
C LEU A 57 7.44 -12.14 -8.12
N ALA A 58 8.44 -12.88 -7.65
CA ALA A 58 8.50 -14.31 -7.87
C ALA A 58 7.33 -15.06 -7.21
N ALA A 59 6.98 -14.71 -5.97
CA ALA A 59 5.85 -15.30 -5.27
C ALA A 59 4.52 -15.09 -6.03
N SER A 60 4.31 -13.89 -6.59
CA SER A 60 3.10 -13.57 -7.36
C SER A 60 2.98 -14.38 -8.65
N VAL A 61 4.07 -14.53 -9.41
CA VAL A 61 4.06 -15.32 -10.65
C VAL A 61 3.79 -16.80 -10.36
N VAL A 62 4.42 -17.36 -9.32
CA VAL A 62 4.20 -18.75 -8.90
C VAL A 62 2.78 -18.95 -8.39
N ALA A 63 2.26 -18.06 -7.54
CA ALA A 63 0.90 -18.15 -7.03
C ALA A 63 -0.15 -18.08 -8.15
N TYR A 64 0.06 -17.19 -9.13
CA TYR A 64 -0.79 -17.11 -10.32
C TYR A 64 -0.72 -18.40 -11.15
N ALA A 65 0.49 -18.92 -11.41
CA ALA A 65 0.67 -20.18 -12.14
C ALA A 65 -0.01 -21.36 -11.42
N THR A 66 0.07 -21.43 -10.09
CA THR A 66 -0.59 -22.45 -9.27
C THR A 66 -2.11 -22.36 -9.42
N GLN A 67 -2.72 -21.17 -9.34
CA GLN A 67 -4.16 -21.03 -9.56
C GLN A 67 -4.60 -21.54 -10.93
N LEU A 68 -3.78 -21.36 -11.97
CA LEU A 68 -4.16 -21.78 -13.33
C LEU A 68 -4.22 -23.30 -13.49
N VAL A 69 -3.55 -24.07 -12.62
CA VAL A 69 -3.41 -25.54 -12.77
C VAL A 69 -4.00 -26.34 -11.61
N ASP A 70 -4.37 -25.67 -10.51
CA ASP A 70 -4.99 -26.27 -9.34
C ASP A 70 -6.38 -25.65 -9.09
N PRO A 71 -7.47 -26.41 -9.31
CA PRO A 71 -8.83 -25.91 -9.11
C PRO A 71 -9.17 -25.66 -7.63
N ASP A 72 -8.42 -26.23 -6.69
CA ASP A 72 -8.62 -26.06 -5.24
C ASP A 72 -7.78 -24.89 -4.69
N ALA A 73 -6.96 -24.24 -5.52
CA ALA A 73 -6.14 -23.12 -5.11
C ALA A 73 -6.99 -21.90 -4.71
N PRO A 74 -6.56 -21.12 -3.70
CA PRO A 74 -7.20 -19.86 -3.36
C PRO A 74 -7.25 -18.90 -4.55
N SER A 75 -8.29 -18.07 -4.59
CA SER A 75 -8.38 -17.02 -5.59
C SER A 75 -7.25 -16.00 -5.43
N PHE A 76 -6.52 -15.77 -6.52
CA PHE A 76 -5.50 -14.75 -6.70
C PHE A 76 -6.11 -13.37 -7.00
N ALA A 77 -7.43 -13.27 -7.20
CA ALA A 77 -8.10 -12.01 -7.53
C ALA A 77 -7.78 -10.87 -6.53
N PRO A 78 -7.75 -11.08 -5.20
CA PRO A 78 -7.38 -10.02 -4.26
C PRO A 78 -5.92 -9.56 -4.41
N VAL A 79 -5.01 -10.49 -4.72
CA VAL A 79 -3.59 -10.18 -4.95
C VAL A 79 -3.44 -9.40 -6.26
N MET A 80 -4.14 -9.82 -7.31
CA MET A 80 -4.22 -9.13 -8.61
C MET A 80 -4.71 -7.70 -8.46
N GLU A 81 -5.81 -7.49 -7.74
CA GLU A 81 -6.38 -6.16 -7.49
C GLU A 81 -5.39 -5.24 -6.76
N ARG A 82 -4.70 -5.76 -5.73
CA ARG A 82 -3.66 -5.03 -5.02
C ARG A 82 -2.46 -4.66 -5.90
N ILE A 83 -2.02 -5.56 -6.77
CA ILE A 83 -0.96 -5.29 -7.76
C ILE A 83 -1.41 -4.21 -8.74
N ALA A 84 -2.62 -4.32 -9.29
CA ALA A 84 -3.17 -3.34 -10.23
C ALA A 84 -3.25 -1.94 -9.62
N HIS A 85 -3.73 -1.80 -8.38
CA HIS A 85 -3.71 -0.53 -7.66
C HIS A 85 -2.30 0.01 -7.47
N LYS A 86 -1.33 -0.86 -7.14
CA LYS A 86 0.07 -0.44 -7.01
C LYS A 86 0.62 0.08 -8.33
N HIS A 87 0.35 -0.63 -9.43
CA HIS A 87 0.78 -0.27 -10.78
C HIS A 87 0.19 1.06 -11.25
N VAL A 88 -1.12 1.26 -11.05
CA VAL A 88 -1.81 2.49 -11.39
C VAL A 88 -1.23 3.68 -10.63
N SER A 89 -0.97 3.50 -9.32
CA SER A 89 -0.33 4.53 -8.49
C SER A 89 1.06 4.92 -8.97
N LEU A 90 1.75 4.03 -9.71
CA LEU A 90 3.11 4.21 -10.20
C LEU A 90 3.16 4.62 -11.68
N GLY A 91 2.01 4.73 -12.35
CA GLY A 91 1.98 5.09 -13.77
C GLY A 91 2.45 3.97 -14.69
N ILE A 92 2.27 2.70 -14.31
CA ILE A 92 2.64 1.56 -15.15
C ILE A 92 1.77 1.56 -16.41
N ARG A 93 2.41 1.33 -17.56
CA ARG A 93 1.78 1.36 -18.87
C ARG A 93 1.83 0.00 -19.56
N PRO A 94 0.87 -0.29 -20.45
CA PRO A 94 0.82 -1.56 -21.17
C PRO A 94 2.09 -1.90 -21.95
N ASP A 95 2.79 -0.91 -22.53
CA ASP A 95 4.04 -1.13 -23.28
C ASP A 95 5.15 -1.70 -22.39
N GLN A 96 5.17 -1.38 -21.10
CA GLN A 96 6.21 -1.82 -20.16
C GLN A 96 6.13 -3.32 -19.85
N TYR A 97 4.98 -3.96 -20.04
CA TYR A 97 4.87 -5.42 -19.93
C TYR A 97 5.73 -6.13 -20.98
N THR A 98 5.83 -5.60 -22.19
CA THR A 98 6.71 -6.22 -23.21
C THR A 98 8.18 -6.23 -22.78
N ILE A 99 8.62 -5.18 -22.07
CA ILE A 99 9.97 -5.06 -21.50
C ILE A 99 10.14 -6.10 -20.39
N VAL A 100 9.25 -6.07 -19.39
CA VAL A 100 9.31 -7.01 -18.25
C VAL A 100 9.32 -8.46 -18.72
N GLY A 101 8.43 -8.83 -19.64
CA GLY A 101 8.35 -10.19 -20.19
C GLY A 101 9.64 -10.63 -20.85
N ARG A 102 10.25 -9.78 -21.68
CA ARG A 102 11.54 -10.07 -22.34
C ARG A 102 12.63 -10.41 -21.32
N TYR A 103 12.85 -9.55 -20.33
CA TYR A 103 13.93 -9.73 -19.37
C TYR A 103 13.64 -10.83 -18.36
N LEU A 104 12.37 -11.03 -17.97
CA LEU A 104 11.98 -12.10 -17.07
C LEU A 104 12.16 -13.47 -17.73
N MET A 105 11.66 -13.65 -18.95
CA MET A 105 11.79 -14.91 -19.68
C MET A 105 13.25 -15.20 -20.05
N GLY A 106 14.04 -14.17 -20.39
CA GLY A 106 15.48 -14.28 -20.58
C GLY A 106 16.21 -14.79 -19.32
N ALA A 107 15.91 -14.19 -18.16
CA ALA A 107 16.48 -14.62 -16.88
C ALA A 107 16.10 -16.05 -16.49
N ILE A 108 14.86 -16.48 -16.78
CA ILE A 108 14.43 -17.87 -16.57
C ILE A 108 15.25 -18.82 -17.45
N GLY A 109 15.44 -18.47 -18.73
CA GLY A 109 16.27 -19.25 -19.67
C GLY A 109 17.72 -19.38 -19.23
N GLU A 110 18.33 -18.30 -18.73
CA GLU A 110 19.71 -18.32 -18.22
C GLU A 110 19.87 -19.18 -16.97
N VAL A 111 18.93 -19.10 -16.03
CA VAL A 111 19.03 -19.80 -14.74
C VAL A 111 18.72 -21.28 -14.86
N LEU A 112 17.69 -21.64 -15.63
CA LEU A 112 17.25 -23.02 -15.76
C LEU A 112 17.94 -23.75 -16.93
N GLY A 113 18.57 -23.02 -17.85
CA GLY A 113 19.37 -23.59 -18.94
C GLY A 113 18.60 -24.61 -19.78
N ASP A 114 19.21 -25.79 -19.98
CA ASP A 114 18.65 -26.89 -20.78
C ASP A 114 17.30 -27.43 -20.26
N ALA A 115 16.92 -27.11 -19.02
CA ALA A 115 15.60 -27.46 -18.49
C ALA A 115 14.46 -26.65 -19.15
N VAL A 116 14.77 -25.50 -19.78
CA VAL A 116 13.80 -24.69 -20.53
C VAL A 116 13.72 -25.18 -21.97
N THR A 117 13.02 -26.30 -22.17
CA THR A 117 12.71 -26.78 -23.52
C THR A 117 11.79 -25.78 -24.25
N PRO A 118 11.67 -25.83 -25.59
CA PRO A 118 10.73 -24.97 -26.34
C PRO A 118 9.28 -25.07 -25.86
N GLU A 119 8.88 -26.25 -25.36
CA GLU A 119 7.56 -26.50 -24.77
C GLU A 119 7.40 -25.78 -23.43
N VAL A 120 8.42 -25.86 -22.56
CA VAL A 120 8.44 -25.12 -21.29
C VAL A 120 8.42 -23.61 -21.55
N ALA A 121 9.25 -23.11 -22.46
CA ALA A 121 9.29 -21.69 -22.81
C ALA A 121 7.91 -21.16 -23.27
N ARG A 122 7.25 -21.88 -24.18
CA ARG A 122 5.91 -21.51 -24.68
C ARG A 122 4.85 -21.56 -23.59
N ALA A 123 4.89 -22.57 -22.71
CA ALA A 123 3.91 -22.69 -21.63
C ALA A 123 4.02 -21.54 -20.63
N TRP A 124 5.24 -21.14 -20.27
CA TRP A 124 5.46 -20.00 -19.37
C TRP A 124 5.23 -18.64 -20.04
N ASP A 125 5.42 -18.53 -21.35
CA ASP A 125 5.01 -17.36 -22.13
C ASP A 125 3.47 -17.17 -22.10
N GLU A 126 2.70 -18.26 -22.22
CA GLU A 126 1.24 -18.20 -22.05
C GLU A 126 0.86 -17.73 -20.64
N VAL A 127 1.50 -18.26 -19.58
CA VAL A 127 1.26 -17.82 -18.19
C VAL A 127 1.55 -16.33 -18.03
N TYR A 128 2.69 -15.86 -18.55
CA TYR A 128 3.08 -14.47 -18.48
C TYR A 128 2.04 -13.56 -19.13
N TRP A 129 1.64 -13.86 -20.38
CA TRP A 129 0.70 -13.02 -21.11
C TRP A 129 -0.73 -13.09 -20.56
N LEU A 130 -1.16 -14.23 -20.01
CA LEU A 130 -2.43 -14.33 -19.28
C LEU A 130 -2.44 -13.39 -18.06
N PHE A 131 -1.35 -13.39 -17.29
CA PHE A 131 -1.23 -12.50 -16.14
C PHE A 131 -1.17 -11.03 -16.57
N ALA A 132 -0.30 -10.71 -17.52
CA ALA A 132 -0.08 -9.36 -18.02
C ALA A 132 -1.37 -8.74 -18.58
N THR A 133 -2.10 -9.48 -19.42
CA THR A 133 -3.35 -8.96 -20.01
C THR A 133 -4.47 -8.76 -18.99
N GLN A 134 -4.53 -9.59 -17.93
CA GLN A 134 -5.47 -9.39 -16.83
C GLN A 134 -5.13 -8.15 -16.01
N LEU A 135 -3.85 -7.92 -15.70
CA LEU A 135 -3.38 -6.71 -15.03
C LEU A 135 -3.66 -5.46 -15.87
N ILE A 136 -3.28 -5.47 -17.16
CA ILE A 136 -3.53 -4.36 -18.08
C ILE A 136 -5.02 -4.00 -18.13
N ALA A 137 -5.90 -5.01 -18.19
CA ALA A 137 -7.34 -4.79 -18.20
C ALA A 137 -7.84 -4.18 -16.89
N GLU A 138 -7.31 -4.61 -15.75
CA GLU A 138 -7.69 -4.07 -14.45
C GLU A 138 -7.16 -2.65 -14.23
N GLU A 139 -5.90 -2.39 -14.58
CA GLU A 139 -5.29 -1.07 -14.55
C GLU A 139 -6.06 -0.07 -15.43
N ALA A 140 -6.47 -0.48 -16.63
CA ALA A 140 -7.30 0.35 -17.50
C ALA A 140 -8.64 0.72 -16.86
N ARG A 141 -9.28 -0.20 -16.12
CA ARG A 141 -10.51 0.09 -15.36
C ARG A 141 -10.26 1.09 -14.25
N LEU A 142 -9.16 0.94 -13.53
CA LEU A 142 -8.78 1.83 -12.43
C LEU A 142 -8.45 3.25 -12.93
N TYR A 143 -7.68 3.39 -14.01
CA TYR A 143 -7.44 4.68 -14.66
C TYR A 143 -8.75 5.34 -15.10
N THR A 144 -9.64 4.58 -15.75
CA THR A 144 -10.95 5.07 -16.19
C THR A 144 -11.80 5.54 -15.01
N ARG A 145 -11.84 4.78 -13.92
CA ARG A 145 -12.61 5.13 -12.71
C ARG A 145 -12.09 6.41 -12.05
N ALA A 146 -10.78 6.62 -12.07
CA ALA A 146 -10.15 7.83 -11.55
C ALA A 146 -10.26 9.03 -12.51
N GLY A 147 -10.70 8.83 -13.75
CA GLY A 147 -10.72 9.87 -14.78
C GLY A 147 -9.32 10.32 -15.22
N VAL A 148 -8.33 9.43 -15.12
CA VAL A 148 -6.93 9.72 -15.45
C VAL A 148 -6.54 9.08 -16.78
N ASP A 149 -5.87 9.85 -17.63
CA ASP A 149 -5.25 9.35 -18.86
C ASP A 149 -3.98 8.54 -18.52
N PRO A 150 -3.92 7.24 -18.84
CA PRO A 150 -2.74 6.42 -18.58
C PRO A 150 -1.49 6.86 -19.36
N ALA A 151 -1.62 7.69 -20.40
CA ALA A 151 -0.47 8.30 -21.07
C ALA A 151 0.19 9.42 -20.22
N HIS A 152 -0.57 10.01 -19.30
CA HIS A 152 -0.12 11.08 -18.41
C HIS A 152 -0.53 10.79 -16.95
N PRO A 153 -0.04 9.68 -16.35
CA PRO A 153 -0.53 9.20 -15.06
C PRO A 153 0.00 10.00 -13.86
N TRP A 154 0.95 10.91 -14.11
CA TRP A 154 1.55 11.81 -13.14
C TRP A 154 1.07 13.22 -13.40
N ARG A 155 0.63 13.91 -12.33
CA ARG A 155 0.16 15.28 -12.40
C ARG A 155 0.95 16.15 -11.42
N PRO A 156 1.36 17.37 -11.80
CA PRO A 156 2.09 18.27 -10.91
C PRO A 156 1.15 18.88 -9.86
N PHE A 157 1.57 18.81 -8.60
CA PHE A 157 0.91 19.47 -7.47
C PHE A 157 1.89 20.40 -6.77
N VAL A 158 1.43 21.60 -6.44
CA VAL A 158 2.15 22.51 -5.56
C VAL A 158 1.84 22.18 -4.11
N VAL A 159 2.86 22.17 -3.26
CA VAL A 159 2.69 22.16 -1.80
C VAL A 159 2.11 23.51 -1.40
N ALA A 160 0.82 23.54 -1.08
CA ALA A 160 0.13 24.75 -0.63
C ALA A 160 0.45 25.06 0.83
N GLU A 161 0.55 24.03 1.67
CA GLU A 161 0.80 24.17 3.10
C GLU A 161 1.66 23.01 3.63
N ARG A 162 2.43 23.31 4.68
CA ARG A 162 3.17 22.32 5.46
C ARG A 162 2.86 22.52 6.94
N ILE A 163 2.41 21.45 7.60
CA ILE A 163 2.00 21.45 9.01
C ILE A 163 2.92 20.50 9.78
N GLU A 164 3.50 20.97 10.87
CA GLU A 164 4.27 20.14 11.80
C GLU A 164 3.29 19.42 12.74
N GLU A 165 3.02 18.14 12.49
CA GLU A 165 2.00 17.37 13.21
C GLU A 165 2.51 16.85 14.55
N ALA A 166 3.71 16.25 14.51
CA ALA A 166 4.30 15.52 15.61
C ALA A 166 5.82 15.38 15.39
N THR A 167 6.53 14.86 16.39
CA THR A 167 7.96 14.55 16.26
C THR A 167 8.21 13.66 15.06
N ASP A 168 9.07 14.13 14.14
CA ASP A 168 9.41 13.44 12.88
C ASP A 168 8.20 13.19 11.95
N ILE A 169 7.09 13.95 12.05
CA ILE A 169 5.91 13.81 11.19
C ILE A 169 5.39 15.17 10.71
N VAL A 170 5.21 15.30 9.40
CA VAL A 170 4.65 16.51 8.77
C VAL A 170 3.46 16.17 7.89
N THR A 171 2.48 17.06 7.83
CA THR A 171 1.43 17.03 6.82
C THR A 171 1.77 18.00 5.69
N LEU A 172 1.58 17.57 4.45
CA LEU A 172 1.67 18.41 3.26
C LEU A 172 0.28 18.48 2.61
N VAL A 173 -0.21 19.71 2.42
CA VAL A 173 -1.42 19.97 1.64
C VAL A 173 -1.00 20.28 0.22
N LEU A 174 -1.48 19.48 -0.72
CA LEU A 174 -1.12 19.50 -2.13
C LEU A 174 -2.30 20.02 -2.94
N ARG A 175 -2.04 20.97 -3.83
CA ARG A 175 -3.03 21.51 -4.76
C ARG A 175 -2.55 21.31 -6.20
N PRO A 176 -3.40 20.90 -7.14
CA PRO A 176 -2.99 20.78 -8.54
C PRO A 176 -2.49 22.11 -9.11
N VAL A 177 -1.51 22.06 -10.02
CA VAL A 177 -0.95 23.26 -10.66
C VAL A 177 -1.82 23.80 -11.80
N ASP A 178 -2.56 22.91 -12.46
CA ASP A 178 -3.42 23.17 -13.60
C ASP A 178 -4.86 23.62 -13.23
N ASP A 179 -5.12 23.85 -11.94
CA ASP A 179 -6.41 24.28 -11.36
C ASP A 179 -7.63 23.35 -11.66
N GLU A 180 -7.42 22.21 -12.31
CA GLU A 180 -8.44 21.18 -12.50
C GLU A 180 -8.76 20.47 -11.16
N PRO A 181 -9.94 19.87 -10.98
CA PRO A 181 -10.27 19.18 -9.74
C PRO A 181 -9.31 18.03 -9.42
N VAL A 182 -9.11 17.78 -8.14
CA VAL A 182 -8.42 16.58 -7.66
C VAL A 182 -9.16 15.32 -8.15
N PRO A 183 -8.46 14.27 -8.61
CA PRO A 183 -9.11 13.04 -9.04
C PRO A 183 -9.96 12.43 -7.93
N ALA A 184 -11.11 11.87 -8.31
CA ALA A 184 -12.01 11.22 -7.38
C ALA A 184 -11.29 10.08 -6.64
N HIS A 185 -11.46 10.04 -5.32
CA HIS A 185 -10.84 9.04 -4.46
C HIS A 185 -11.73 8.73 -3.25
N GLN A 186 -11.41 7.64 -2.57
CA GLN A 186 -12.13 7.18 -1.38
C GLN A 186 -11.20 7.20 -0.14
N PRO A 187 -11.73 7.46 1.06
CA PRO A 187 -10.95 7.35 2.29
C PRO A 187 -10.32 5.96 2.44
N GLY A 188 -9.02 5.95 2.74
CA GLY A 188 -8.19 4.73 2.78
C GLY A 188 -7.25 4.60 1.58
N GLN A 189 -7.56 5.25 0.44
CA GLN A 189 -6.67 5.26 -0.72
C GLN A 189 -5.39 6.07 -0.48
N TYR A 190 -4.38 5.78 -1.29
CA TYR A 190 -3.09 6.44 -1.31
C TYR A 190 -2.76 7.01 -2.70
N VAL A 191 -1.84 7.96 -2.73
CA VAL A 191 -1.20 8.46 -3.95
C VAL A 191 0.28 8.15 -3.91
N SER A 192 0.92 7.97 -5.08
CA SER A 192 2.38 8.04 -5.14
C SER A 192 2.81 9.49 -5.27
N VAL A 193 3.83 9.90 -4.52
CA VAL A 193 4.54 11.16 -4.72
C VAL A 193 5.93 10.84 -5.24
N ALA A 194 6.24 11.34 -6.44
CA ALA A 194 7.56 11.28 -7.05
C ALA A 194 8.30 12.59 -6.81
N VAL A 195 9.56 12.47 -6.38
CA VAL A 195 10.46 13.60 -6.17
C VAL A 195 11.75 13.39 -6.94
N ASP A 196 12.30 14.48 -7.45
CA ASP A 196 13.64 14.52 -8.03
C ASP A 196 14.65 14.83 -6.92
N LEU A 197 15.51 13.87 -6.63
CA LEU A 197 16.51 13.94 -5.57
C LEU A 197 17.73 14.75 -6.01
N PRO A 198 18.53 15.28 -5.06
CA PRO A 198 19.72 16.10 -5.39
C PRO A 198 20.78 15.38 -6.23
N ASP A 199 20.80 14.04 -6.24
CA ASP A 199 21.70 13.23 -7.07
C ASP A 199 21.20 13.04 -8.52
N GLY A 200 20.06 13.65 -8.87
CA GLY A 200 19.42 13.56 -10.17
C GLY A 200 18.53 12.33 -10.35
N SER A 201 18.44 11.46 -9.35
CA SER A 201 17.53 10.31 -9.39
C SER A 201 16.10 10.72 -9.04
N ARG A 202 15.12 10.06 -9.68
CA ARG A 202 13.70 10.23 -9.36
C ARG A 202 13.20 9.04 -8.55
N GLN A 203 12.49 9.29 -7.45
CA GLN A 203 12.00 8.24 -6.57
C GLN A 203 10.53 8.45 -6.16
N PRO A 204 9.63 7.50 -6.44
CA PRO A 204 8.25 7.54 -5.99
C PRO A 204 8.06 6.81 -4.66
N ARG A 205 7.20 7.34 -3.78
CA ARG A 205 6.69 6.61 -2.60
C ARG A 205 5.20 6.86 -2.41
N GLN A 206 4.51 5.83 -1.90
CA GLN A 206 3.09 5.89 -1.62
C GLN A 206 2.83 6.53 -0.26
N TYR A 207 1.84 7.42 -0.22
CA TYR A 207 1.33 8.05 0.98
C TYR A 207 -0.19 7.99 0.97
N THR A 208 -0.78 7.45 2.03
CA THR A 208 -2.23 7.49 2.23
C THR A 208 -2.71 8.94 2.23
N VAL A 209 -3.83 9.20 1.53
CA VAL A 209 -4.51 10.48 1.61
C VAL A 209 -5.10 10.60 3.01
N SER A 210 -4.63 11.57 3.78
CA SER A 210 -4.91 11.70 5.22
C SER A 210 -6.07 12.65 5.54
N SER A 211 -6.84 13.03 4.54
CA SER A 211 -8.09 13.80 4.64
C SER A 211 -9.23 13.10 3.91
N GLY A 212 -10.46 13.51 4.20
CA GLY A 212 -11.62 13.21 3.36
C GLY A 212 -11.48 13.78 1.94
N PRO A 213 -12.31 13.36 0.98
CA PRO A 213 -12.27 13.82 -0.40
C PRO A 213 -12.57 15.31 -0.53
N ARG A 214 -11.67 16.06 -1.16
CA ARG A 214 -11.82 17.49 -1.45
C ARG A 214 -11.60 17.76 -2.94
N PRO A 215 -12.30 18.75 -3.54
CA PRO A 215 -12.18 19.02 -4.97
C PRO A 215 -10.88 19.72 -5.35
N ASP A 216 -10.23 20.42 -4.42
CA ASP A 216 -9.13 21.36 -4.69
C ASP A 216 -7.79 20.92 -4.10
N THR A 217 -7.81 20.02 -3.12
CA THR A 217 -6.62 19.65 -2.35
C THR A 217 -6.57 18.15 -2.04
N LEU A 218 -5.34 17.65 -1.93
CA LEU A 218 -5.01 16.37 -1.31
C LEU A 218 -4.17 16.65 -0.07
N GLN A 219 -4.33 15.82 0.96
CA GLN A 219 -3.48 15.87 2.14
C GLN A 219 -2.70 14.57 2.28
N ILE A 220 -1.39 14.66 2.52
CA ILE A 220 -0.57 13.50 2.91
C ILE A 220 0.16 13.81 4.21
N THR A 221 0.31 12.80 5.07
CA THR A 221 1.06 12.94 6.32
C THR A 221 2.23 11.96 6.32
N VAL A 222 3.43 12.51 6.43
CA VAL A 222 4.70 11.87 6.12
C VAL A 222 5.51 11.75 7.40
N ARG A 223 5.75 10.51 7.84
CA ARG A 223 6.75 10.22 8.86
C ARG A 223 8.15 10.18 8.26
N ARG A 224 9.12 10.80 8.92
CA ARG A 224 10.54 10.69 8.58
C ARG A 224 11.02 9.28 8.92
N GLN A 225 11.48 8.54 7.90
CA GLN A 225 12.05 7.22 8.10
C GLN A 225 13.54 7.34 8.43
N ARG A 226 13.89 7.09 9.70
CA ARG A 226 15.26 7.04 10.18
C ARG A 226 15.89 5.67 9.91
N GLY A 227 17.16 5.67 9.53
CA GLY A 227 17.97 4.46 9.41
C GLY A 227 18.20 3.79 10.77
N THR A 228 18.22 2.46 10.81
CA THR A 228 18.48 1.68 12.03
C THR A 228 19.63 0.71 11.79
N GLY A 229 20.47 0.49 12.81
CA GLY A 229 21.55 -0.51 12.72
C GLY A 229 22.60 -0.22 11.63
N GLY A 230 22.84 1.07 11.33
CA GLY A 230 23.79 1.49 10.29
C GLY A 230 23.19 1.57 8.87
N ALA A 231 21.93 1.19 8.68
CA ALA A 231 21.22 1.46 7.43
C ALA A 231 20.99 2.98 7.22
N PRO A 232 20.91 3.47 5.98
CA PRO A 232 20.66 4.88 5.70
C PRO A 232 19.22 5.31 6.02
N ASP A 233 19.01 6.62 6.19
CA ASP A 233 17.69 7.23 6.25
C ASP A 233 16.90 7.01 4.94
N GLY A 234 15.57 7.04 5.03
CA GLY A 234 14.71 6.89 3.86
C GLY A 234 14.78 8.10 2.92
N LEU A 235 15.20 7.88 1.67
CA LEU A 235 15.45 8.93 0.68
C LEU A 235 14.31 9.95 0.54
N VAL A 236 13.11 9.49 0.14
CA VAL A 236 11.97 10.38 -0.15
C VAL A 236 11.42 11.01 1.13
N SER A 237 11.30 10.27 2.23
CA SER A 237 10.82 10.86 3.49
C SER A 237 11.77 11.94 4.02
N THR A 238 13.08 11.76 3.86
CA THR A 238 14.08 12.77 4.23
C THR A 238 13.96 14.00 3.33
N PHE A 239 13.83 13.80 2.02
CA PHE A 239 13.65 14.90 1.07
C PHE A 239 12.39 15.73 1.37
N LEU A 240 11.25 15.08 1.62
CA LEU A 240 9.98 15.75 1.96
C LEU A 240 10.07 16.55 3.28
N HIS A 241 10.88 16.11 4.24
CA HIS A 241 11.09 16.81 5.50
C HIS A 241 12.08 17.97 5.37
N GLU A 242 13.21 17.73 4.72
CA GLU A 242 14.35 18.66 4.75
C GLU A 242 14.28 19.71 3.65
N VAL A 243 13.78 19.36 2.47
CA VAL A 243 13.83 20.22 1.26
C VAL A 243 12.47 20.82 0.94
N VAL A 244 11.39 20.02 1.00
CA VAL A 244 10.08 20.46 0.52
C VAL A 244 9.45 21.52 1.43
N ARG A 245 8.98 22.61 0.84
CA ARG A 245 8.33 23.76 1.49
C ARG A 245 7.13 24.22 0.66
N PRO A 246 6.23 25.05 1.23
CA PRO A 246 5.17 25.66 0.43
C PRO A 246 5.71 26.33 -0.84
N GLY A 247 5.05 26.11 -1.97
CA GLY A 247 5.47 26.52 -3.30
C GLY A 247 6.30 25.50 -4.08
N HIS A 248 6.82 24.44 -3.43
CA HIS A 248 7.51 23.35 -4.12
C HIS A 248 6.52 22.51 -4.94
N VAL A 249 6.92 22.06 -6.13
CA VAL A 249 6.10 21.20 -6.98
C VAL A 249 6.57 19.76 -6.87
N VAL A 250 5.64 18.84 -6.68
CA VAL A 250 5.87 17.39 -6.69
C VAL A 250 4.93 16.74 -7.69
N ASP A 251 5.34 15.61 -8.27
CA ASP A 251 4.47 14.85 -9.16
C ASP A 251 3.69 13.81 -8.36
N VAL A 252 2.36 13.82 -8.53
CA VAL A 252 1.42 12.96 -7.81
C VAL A 252 0.80 11.98 -8.81
N GLY A 253 0.85 10.69 -8.46
CA GLY A 253 0.24 9.61 -9.22
C GLY A 253 -1.26 9.48 -8.93
N THR A 254 -1.91 8.57 -9.66
CA THR A 254 -3.36 8.34 -9.53
C THR A 254 -3.73 7.79 -8.13
N PRO A 255 -4.77 8.35 -7.45
CA PRO A 255 -5.30 7.76 -6.23
C PRO A 255 -5.67 6.28 -6.41
N SER A 256 -5.17 5.43 -5.52
CA SER A 256 -5.21 3.97 -5.65
C SER A 256 -5.32 3.30 -4.29
N GLY A 257 -5.66 2.01 -4.26
CA GLY A 257 -5.81 1.21 -3.05
C GLY A 257 -7.16 0.50 -3.01
N ASP A 258 -7.15 -0.76 -2.58
CA ASP A 258 -8.30 -1.68 -2.43
C ASP A 258 -8.91 -1.65 -1.03
N VAL A 259 -8.20 -1.06 -0.06
CA VAL A 259 -8.61 -1.01 1.35
C VAL A 259 -9.19 0.37 1.65
N VAL A 260 -10.50 0.51 1.42
CA VAL A 260 -11.23 1.78 1.56
C VAL A 260 -12.37 1.68 2.57
N LEU A 261 -12.93 2.83 2.97
CA LEU A 261 -14.16 2.88 3.75
C LEU A 261 -15.31 2.18 3.00
N GLU A 262 -15.89 1.16 3.64
CA GLU A 262 -17.11 0.54 3.15
C GLU A 262 -18.35 1.33 3.59
N ASP A 263 -19.27 1.53 2.65
CA ASP A 263 -20.63 1.96 2.95
C ASP A 263 -21.29 0.98 3.92
N GLY A 264 -22.08 1.49 4.86
CA GLY A 264 -22.75 0.66 5.86
C GLY A 264 -23.23 1.46 7.06
N THR A 265 -23.92 0.78 7.96
CA THR A 265 -24.41 1.35 9.23
C THR A 265 -23.91 0.57 10.46
N GLU A 266 -23.25 -0.55 10.21
CA GLU A 266 -22.62 -1.40 11.21
C GLU A 266 -21.55 -0.63 11.99
N PRO A 267 -21.34 -0.96 13.27
CA PRO A 267 -20.29 -0.37 14.07
C PRO A 267 -18.92 -0.46 13.37
N LEU A 268 -18.20 0.65 13.34
CA LEU A 268 -16.87 0.72 12.75
C LEU A 268 -15.81 0.81 13.83
N LEU A 269 -14.84 -0.09 13.79
CA LEU A 269 -13.66 -0.10 14.65
C LEU A 269 -12.42 0.25 13.82
N LEU A 270 -11.81 1.40 14.11
CA LEU A 270 -10.62 1.91 13.46
C LEU A 270 -9.41 1.70 14.37
N ILE A 271 -8.52 0.79 14.00
CA ILE A 271 -7.32 0.46 14.79
C ILE A 271 -6.09 1.01 14.07
N SER A 272 -5.28 1.80 14.76
CA SER A 272 -4.05 2.33 14.17
C SER A 272 -2.88 2.37 15.13
N ALA A 273 -1.67 2.39 14.56
CA ALA A 273 -0.45 2.67 15.30
C ALA A 273 0.49 3.61 14.55
N GLY A 274 1.01 4.63 15.25
CA GLY A 274 1.91 5.63 14.68
C GLY A 274 1.31 6.32 13.45
N VAL A 275 2.10 6.48 12.39
CA VAL A 275 1.64 7.08 11.12
C VAL A 275 0.53 6.28 10.42
N GLY A 276 0.21 5.05 10.86
CA GLY A 276 -0.96 4.31 10.39
C GLY A 276 -2.31 4.96 10.75
N ILE A 277 -2.31 6.07 11.49
CA ILE A 277 -3.51 6.89 11.74
C ILE A 277 -3.99 7.65 10.49
N THR A 278 -3.17 7.78 9.45
CA THR A 278 -3.53 8.54 8.22
C THR A 278 -4.83 8.09 7.56
N PRO A 279 -5.09 6.79 7.28
CA PRO A 279 -6.39 6.37 6.77
C PRO A 279 -7.50 6.59 7.79
N VAL A 280 -7.23 6.46 9.10
CA VAL A 280 -8.23 6.66 10.16
C VAL A 280 -8.73 8.11 10.16
N ALA A 281 -7.83 9.08 10.01
CA ALA A 281 -8.20 10.50 9.93
C ALA A 281 -9.10 10.78 8.71
N ALA A 282 -8.73 10.28 7.53
CA ALA A 282 -9.53 10.42 6.31
C ALA A 282 -10.92 9.78 6.42
N ILE A 283 -10.99 8.58 6.99
CA ILE A 283 -12.24 7.84 7.20
C ILE A 283 -13.14 8.60 8.18
N LEU A 284 -12.57 9.11 9.28
CA LEU A 284 -13.34 9.86 10.28
C LEU A 284 -13.90 11.16 9.72
N GLU A 285 -13.12 11.91 8.94
CA GLU A 285 -13.60 13.13 8.28
C GLU A 285 -14.83 12.83 7.40
N GLU A 286 -14.74 11.81 6.53
CA GLU A 286 -15.85 11.39 5.66
C GLU A 286 -17.10 10.96 6.46
N ILE A 287 -16.93 10.13 7.48
CA ILE A 287 -18.06 9.65 8.29
C ILE A 287 -18.71 10.81 9.05
N SER A 288 -17.90 11.75 9.53
CA SER A 288 -18.37 12.90 10.29
C SER A 288 -19.31 13.80 9.48
N GLU A 289 -19.12 13.84 8.16
CA GLU A 289 -19.96 14.62 7.24
C GLU A 289 -21.15 13.83 6.70
N ARG A 290 -20.94 12.55 6.33
CA ARG A 290 -21.94 11.76 5.59
C ARG A 290 -22.75 10.78 6.42
N GLN A 291 -22.20 10.33 7.54
CA GLN A 291 -22.77 9.26 8.38
C GLN A 291 -22.59 9.55 9.88
N PRO A 292 -22.95 10.75 10.41
CA PRO A 292 -22.64 11.14 11.79
C PRO A 292 -23.28 10.23 12.86
N GLY A 293 -24.35 9.53 12.50
CA GLY A 293 -25.02 8.56 13.36
C GLY A 293 -24.35 7.18 13.44
N ARG A 294 -23.39 6.83 12.56
CA ARG A 294 -22.74 5.51 12.57
C ARG A 294 -21.92 5.34 13.86
N PRO A 295 -22.04 4.21 14.59
CA PRO A 295 -21.18 3.98 15.76
C PRO A 295 -19.72 3.84 15.32
N VAL A 296 -18.83 4.66 15.87
CA VAL A 296 -17.40 4.61 15.56
C VAL A 296 -16.58 4.48 16.84
N THR A 297 -15.68 3.50 16.86
CA THR A 297 -14.66 3.36 17.89
C THR A 297 -13.28 3.48 17.27
N VAL A 298 -12.44 4.34 17.82
CA VAL A 298 -11.03 4.48 17.44
C VAL A 298 -10.16 3.87 18.54
N ALA A 299 -9.25 2.98 18.17
CA ALA A 299 -8.18 2.50 19.02
C ALA A 299 -6.84 2.90 18.38
N HIS A 300 -6.13 3.84 18.99
CA HIS A 300 -4.85 4.33 18.48
C HIS A 300 -3.71 4.08 19.48
N ALA A 301 -2.58 3.61 18.99
CA ALA A 301 -1.36 3.47 19.79
C ALA A 301 -0.20 4.28 19.21
N ASP A 302 0.54 4.96 20.07
CA ASP A 302 1.78 5.64 19.68
C ASP A 302 2.84 5.54 20.80
N ARG A 303 4.04 6.03 20.53
CA ARG A 303 5.12 6.09 21.52
C ARG A 303 4.80 7.06 22.66
N SER A 304 4.33 8.24 22.30
CA SER A 304 3.93 9.31 23.23
C SER A 304 3.02 10.32 22.54
N ALA A 305 2.46 11.27 23.30
CA ALA A 305 1.63 12.32 22.71
C ALA A 305 2.41 13.26 21.78
N ALA A 306 3.73 13.38 21.98
CA ALA A 306 4.61 14.10 21.05
C ALA A 306 4.76 13.42 19.68
N HIS A 307 4.50 12.12 19.58
CA HIS A 307 4.63 11.34 18.35
C HIS A 307 3.29 11.10 17.62
N HIS A 308 2.16 11.28 18.31
CA HIS A 308 0.80 11.08 17.80
C HIS A 308 0.36 12.19 16.83
N PRO A 309 0.42 11.97 15.50
CA PRO A 309 0.07 13.00 14.51
C PRO A 309 -1.45 13.05 14.30
N LEU A 310 -1.96 14.11 13.67
CA LEU A 310 -3.39 14.23 13.30
C LEU A 310 -4.37 14.15 14.50
N TYR A 311 -3.88 14.30 15.74
CA TYR A 311 -4.70 14.26 16.94
C TYR A 311 -5.83 15.30 16.87
N SER A 312 -5.51 16.53 16.47
CA SER A 312 -6.48 17.62 16.29
C SER A 312 -7.54 17.28 15.25
N ALA A 313 -7.14 16.79 14.07
CA ALA A 313 -8.06 16.39 13.00
C ALA A 313 -9.03 15.30 13.46
N VAL A 314 -8.50 14.24 14.10
CA VAL A 314 -9.31 13.15 14.67
C VAL A 314 -10.28 13.66 15.74
N THR A 315 -9.81 14.50 16.67
CA THR A 315 -10.70 15.06 17.72
C THR A 315 -11.75 16.02 17.17
N SER A 316 -11.43 16.75 16.09
CA SER A 316 -12.37 17.64 15.42
C SER A 316 -13.49 16.84 14.75
N ALA A 317 -13.14 15.84 13.95
CA ALA A 317 -14.12 14.94 13.32
C ALA A 317 -14.93 14.16 14.37
N ALA A 318 -14.30 13.75 15.47
CA ALA A 318 -14.99 13.09 16.57
C ALA A 318 -16.08 13.96 17.22
N SER A 319 -15.89 15.28 17.27
CA SER A 319 -16.81 16.21 17.95
C SER A 319 -18.17 16.35 17.26
N THR A 320 -18.29 15.92 16.00
CA THR A 320 -19.53 15.98 15.21
C THR A 320 -20.24 14.62 15.11
N LEU A 321 -19.62 13.54 15.60
CA LEU A 321 -20.20 12.19 15.61
C LEU A 321 -21.13 11.99 16.81
N GLU A 322 -22.30 11.41 16.57
CA GLU A 322 -23.30 11.16 17.63
C GLU A 322 -22.88 10.01 18.56
N ARG A 323 -22.15 9.03 18.03
CA ARG A 323 -21.78 7.78 18.71
C ARG A 323 -20.31 7.47 18.50
N PHE A 324 -19.45 8.15 19.24
CA PHE A 324 -18.01 8.03 19.12
C PHE A 324 -17.33 7.60 20.43
N THR A 325 -16.30 6.77 20.32
CA THR A 325 -15.41 6.43 21.43
C THR A 325 -13.97 6.39 20.93
N VAL A 326 -13.05 7.01 21.66
CA VAL A 326 -11.61 6.93 21.37
C VAL A 326 -10.87 6.32 22.55
N HIS A 327 -10.02 5.34 22.25
CA HIS A 327 -9.04 4.78 23.17
C HIS A 327 -7.65 5.06 22.61
N THR A 328 -6.80 5.66 23.43
CA THR A 328 -5.42 5.98 23.06
C THR A 328 -4.46 5.27 24.00
N TRP A 329 -3.41 4.66 23.46
CA TRP A 329 -2.30 4.09 24.21
C TRP A 329 -1.01 4.83 23.89
N TYR A 330 -0.24 5.13 24.93
CA TYR A 330 1.14 5.61 24.80
C TYR A 330 2.09 4.69 25.53
N GLU A 331 3.14 4.23 24.85
CA GLU A 331 4.22 3.48 25.49
C GLU A 331 4.87 4.28 26.63
N GLN A 332 4.95 5.60 26.46
CA GLN A 332 5.44 6.56 27.45
C GLN A 332 4.46 7.74 27.56
N VAL A 333 3.86 7.91 28.74
CA VAL A 333 2.95 9.03 29.01
C VAL A 333 3.77 10.26 29.40
N ASP A 334 3.94 11.17 28.44
CA ASP A 334 4.49 12.51 28.69
C ASP A 334 3.42 13.45 29.27
N GLU A 335 3.80 14.69 29.64
CA GLU A 335 2.86 15.69 30.21
C GLU A 335 1.66 15.96 29.28
N ARG A 336 1.89 15.97 27.97
CA ARG A 336 0.83 16.15 26.97
C ARG A 336 -0.11 14.94 26.94
N GLY A 337 0.44 13.74 27.11
CA GLY A 337 -0.29 12.48 27.15
C GLY A 337 -1.19 12.35 28.37
N ALA A 338 -0.75 12.84 29.53
CA ALA A 338 -1.56 12.87 30.75
C ALA A 338 -2.88 13.64 30.55
N GLY A 339 -2.86 14.71 29.74
CA GLY A 339 -4.06 15.49 29.39
C GLY A 339 -5.00 14.83 28.37
N ARG A 340 -4.58 13.72 27.72
CA ARG A 340 -5.35 13.03 26.67
C ARG A 340 -6.09 11.77 27.15
N ALA A 341 -6.10 11.52 28.47
CA ALA A 341 -6.68 10.31 29.07
C ALA A 341 -6.20 9.00 28.41
N ALA A 342 -4.91 8.95 28.04
CA ALA A 342 -4.31 7.80 27.40
C ALA A 342 -3.98 6.68 28.42
N HIS A 343 -4.11 5.44 27.97
CA HIS A 343 -3.59 4.28 28.66
C HIS A 343 -2.07 4.22 28.51
N GLU A 344 -1.35 3.82 29.56
CA GLU A 344 0.10 3.58 29.49
C GLU A 344 0.41 2.18 28.97
N GLY A 345 1.42 2.06 28.11
CA GLY A 345 1.91 0.82 27.53
C GLY A 345 1.37 0.53 26.12
N LEU A 346 1.49 -0.74 25.72
CA LEU A 346 1.01 -1.22 24.41
C LEU A 346 -0.53 -1.33 24.39
N MET A 347 -1.10 -1.30 23.18
CA MET A 347 -2.55 -1.44 22.99
C MET A 347 -3.07 -2.75 23.59
N ASP A 348 -4.12 -2.63 24.39
CA ASP A 348 -4.85 -3.76 24.95
C ASP A 348 -6.34 -3.64 24.63
N LEU A 349 -6.78 -4.43 23.64
CA LEU A 349 -8.16 -4.42 23.17
C LEU A 349 -9.17 -4.88 24.24
N ARG A 350 -8.76 -5.42 25.39
CA ARG A 350 -9.67 -5.71 26.52
C ARG A 350 -10.35 -4.47 27.07
N HIS A 351 -9.74 -3.29 26.89
CA HIS A 351 -10.36 -2.00 27.28
C HIS A 351 -11.34 -1.46 26.24
N VAL A 352 -11.42 -2.09 25.06
CA VAL A 352 -12.28 -1.66 23.95
C VAL A 352 -13.51 -2.55 23.87
N CYS A 353 -14.70 -1.94 23.87
CA CYS A 353 -15.92 -2.66 23.53
C CYS A 353 -15.92 -2.93 22.02
N VAL A 354 -15.98 -4.21 21.62
CA VAL A 354 -15.95 -4.60 20.21
C VAL A 354 -17.20 -5.43 19.92
N PRO A 355 -18.19 -4.87 19.20
CA PRO A 355 -19.32 -5.62 18.68
C PRO A 355 -18.84 -6.73 17.73
N THR A 356 -19.48 -7.89 17.76
CA THR A 356 -19.09 -9.03 16.90
C THR A 356 -19.39 -8.79 15.42
N ASP A 357 -20.34 -7.92 15.12
CA ASP A 357 -20.71 -7.47 13.78
C ASP A 357 -19.90 -6.25 13.30
N ALA A 358 -18.95 -5.76 14.11
CA ALA A 358 -18.15 -4.60 13.76
C ALA A 358 -17.36 -4.82 12.46
N LYS A 359 -17.35 -3.79 11.61
CA LYS A 359 -16.40 -3.65 10.52
C LYS A 359 -15.10 -3.08 11.08
N VAL A 360 -13.98 -3.71 10.79
CA VAL A 360 -12.68 -3.33 11.33
C VAL A 360 -11.76 -2.88 10.20
N PHE A 361 -11.15 -1.72 10.38
CA PHE A 361 -10.04 -1.24 9.54
C PHE A 361 -8.79 -1.11 10.41
N MET A 362 -7.66 -1.66 9.95
CA MET A 362 -6.40 -1.61 10.69
C MET A 362 -5.25 -1.06 9.85
N CYS A 363 -4.41 -0.21 10.43
CA CYS A 363 -3.17 0.21 9.78
C CYS A 363 -2.05 0.49 10.79
N GLY A 364 -0.88 -0.09 10.59
CA GLY A 364 0.26 0.06 11.48
C GLY A 364 1.39 -0.91 11.17
N PRO A 365 2.37 -1.06 12.06
CA PRO A 365 3.42 -2.07 11.92
C PRO A 365 2.86 -3.50 11.87
N LEU A 366 3.47 -4.38 11.09
CA LEU A 366 3.01 -5.76 10.92
C LEU A 366 2.83 -6.53 12.24
N PRO A 367 3.77 -6.50 13.21
CA PRO A 367 3.56 -7.18 14.50
C PRO A 367 2.31 -6.68 15.23
N PHE A 368 2.10 -5.36 15.26
CA PHE A 368 0.94 -4.73 15.89
C PHE A 368 -0.38 -5.20 15.24
N MET A 369 -0.47 -5.18 13.91
CA MET A 369 -1.69 -5.61 13.21
C MET A 369 -1.97 -7.10 13.39
N ARG A 370 -0.94 -7.94 13.47
CA ARG A 370 -1.09 -9.39 13.74
C ARG A 370 -1.68 -9.63 15.13
N ASP A 371 -1.14 -8.97 16.14
CA ASP A 371 -1.62 -9.10 17.52
C ASP A 371 -3.07 -8.62 17.67
N ALA A 372 -3.39 -7.45 17.09
CA ALA A 372 -4.74 -6.89 17.08
C ALA A 372 -5.73 -7.83 16.37
N ARG A 373 -5.41 -8.33 15.17
CA ARG A 373 -6.26 -9.26 14.44
C ARG A 373 -6.53 -10.54 15.22
N ALA A 374 -5.49 -11.14 15.79
CA ALA A 374 -5.61 -12.37 16.56
C ALA A 374 -6.51 -12.17 17.79
N ALA A 375 -6.40 -11.02 18.45
CA ALA A 375 -7.29 -10.65 19.56
C ALA A 375 -8.75 -10.46 19.12
N LEU A 376 -9.02 -9.84 17.97
CA LEU A 376 -10.37 -9.66 17.44
C LEU A 376 -11.04 -11.00 17.06
N ILE A 377 -10.29 -11.89 16.40
CA ILE A 377 -10.80 -13.23 16.02
C ILE A 377 -11.13 -14.05 17.27
N ARG A 378 -10.27 -14.04 18.30
CA ARG A 378 -10.56 -14.69 19.59
C ARG A 378 -11.81 -14.15 20.28
N ARG A 379 -12.21 -12.92 19.96
CA ARG A 379 -13.43 -12.27 20.47
C ARG A 379 -14.65 -12.47 19.57
N GLY A 380 -14.53 -13.26 18.50
CA GLY A 380 -15.65 -13.62 17.63
C GLY A 380 -15.91 -12.66 16.47
N VAL A 381 -15.01 -11.71 16.18
CA VAL A 381 -15.11 -10.89 14.96
C VAL A 381 -14.75 -11.76 13.75
N PRO A 382 -15.63 -11.90 12.74
CA PRO A 382 -15.33 -12.65 11.54
C PRO A 382 -14.10 -12.09 10.82
N SER A 383 -13.21 -12.96 10.33
CA SER A 383 -12.02 -12.54 9.58
C SER A 383 -12.36 -11.73 8.33
N THR A 384 -13.52 -11.99 7.72
CA THR A 384 -14.06 -11.24 6.56
C THR A 384 -14.48 -9.81 6.89
N ASN A 385 -14.65 -9.46 8.18
CA ASN A 385 -14.93 -8.10 8.63
C ASN A 385 -13.66 -7.32 8.98
N ILE A 386 -12.48 -7.94 8.91
CA ILE A 386 -11.21 -7.31 9.30
C ILE A 386 -10.40 -6.99 8.05
N ARG A 387 -10.38 -5.71 7.69
CA ARG A 387 -9.55 -5.15 6.62
C ARG A 387 -8.31 -4.49 7.21
N TYR A 388 -7.22 -4.51 6.45
CA TYR A 388 -5.96 -3.90 6.88
C TYR A 388 -5.16 -3.37 5.69
N GLU A 389 -4.35 -2.35 5.94
CA GLU A 389 -3.41 -1.77 4.97
C GLU A 389 -1.97 -1.89 5.49
N VAL A 390 -1.02 -2.23 4.61
CA VAL A 390 0.39 -2.44 4.96
C VAL A 390 1.27 -1.40 4.28
N PHE A 391 2.03 -0.65 5.06
CA PHE A 391 3.02 0.30 4.52
C PHE A 391 4.31 -0.44 4.15
N GLY A 392 4.32 -1.07 2.98
CA GLY A 392 5.44 -1.86 2.46
C GLY A 392 4.98 -3.00 1.56
N PRO A 393 5.89 -3.87 1.11
CA PRO A 393 5.51 -5.10 0.42
C PRO A 393 4.68 -5.98 1.36
N ASP A 394 3.49 -6.37 0.89
CA ASP A 394 2.60 -7.23 1.66
C ASP A 394 3.08 -8.69 1.61
N LEU A 395 3.77 -9.09 2.67
CA LEU A 395 4.21 -10.47 2.88
C LEU A 395 3.11 -11.37 3.46
N TRP A 396 1.92 -10.83 3.75
CA TRP A 396 0.81 -11.57 4.34
C TRP A 396 0.02 -12.36 3.29
N ALA A 397 -0.20 -11.79 2.11
CA ALA A 397 -0.91 -12.46 1.01
C ALA A 397 -0.25 -13.78 0.55
N GLY A 398 1.05 -13.99 0.84
CA GLY A 398 1.79 -15.21 0.53
C GLY A 398 1.81 -16.28 1.64
N ALA A 399 1.17 -16.05 2.79
CA ALA A 399 1.16 -16.97 3.92
C ALA A 399 -0.29 -17.36 4.31
N PRO A 400 -0.94 -18.27 3.56
CA PRO A 400 -2.28 -18.74 3.86
C PRO A 400 -2.42 -19.45 5.22
N ASP A 401 -1.31 -19.85 5.86
CA ASP A 401 -1.31 -20.67 7.09
C ASP A 401 -0.89 -19.93 8.38
N ALA A 402 -0.95 -18.60 8.42
CA ALA A 402 -1.03 -17.91 9.72
C ALA A 402 -2.51 -17.83 10.17
N ALA A 403 -3.16 -19.00 10.21
CA ALA A 403 -4.56 -19.20 10.58
C ALA A 403 -4.76 -19.10 12.10
#